data_AF-A0A1E7GSV6-F1
#
_entry.id   AF-A0A1E7GSV6-F1
#
_cell.length_a   1.000
_cell.length_b   1.000
_cell.length_c   1.000
_cell.angle_alpha   90.00
_cell.angle_beta   90.00
_cell.angle_gamma   90.00
#
_symmetry.space_group_name_H-M   'P 1'
#
loop_
_entity.id
_entity.type
_entity.pdbx_description
1 polymer ?
#
loop_
_entity_poly.entity_id
_entity_poly.type
_entity_poly.pdbx_seq_one_letter_code
_entity_poly.pdbx_strand_id
1 'polypeptide(L)'
;MKQFLFDTIGHLDLVIWILVLAFFCGSALLFGGDINLAFIGAAGVIFEMVLIALAIEIIIECLKKTKGIGTITGFITNGPEAVCLLVGLIAGDIIFAASTPLGSNFMNPILLIIAALICRQFLLTFSTSRLYTIITLVTTAFMAAGFFLLPRTLYPIWLLMVSVVSILLFFFRPKEQDHGEDEDYSFNPTFWLLPAIITLMITGYFLDPVVTFAATHSHAPKGVIGFVVLATLTSWPEFKSCIVLLGRGNRLAAILNITVSNITNIWLAGIGIAAYLVSGAKY
;
A
#
# COMPACT_ATOMS: atom_id res chain seq x y z
N MET A 1 -20.32 -14.83 -1.92
CA MET A 1 -20.22 -13.35 -1.85
C MET A 1 -20.52 -12.78 -0.47
N LYS A 2 -21.74 -12.85 0.08
CA LYS A 2 -22.03 -12.26 1.41
C LYS A 2 -21.05 -12.72 2.49
N GLN A 3 -20.79 -14.03 2.57
CA GLN A 3 -19.88 -14.58 3.56
C GLN A 3 -18.42 -14.12 3.35
N PHE A 4 -17.94 -14.13 2.10
CA PHE A 4 -16.63 -13.56 1.73
C PHE A 4 -16.47 -12.11 2.20
N LEU A 5 -17.47 -11.25 1.98
CA LEU A 5 -17.43 -9.84 2.41
C LEU A 5 -17.43 -9.67 3.94
N PHE A 6 -18.05 -10.59 4.69
CA PHE A 6 -17.98 -10.58 6.14
C PHE A 6 -16.62 -11.06 6.64
N ASP A 7 -16.05 -12.08 6.00
CA ASP A 7 -14.75 -12.63 6.35
C ASP A 7 -13.59 -11.67 6.00
N THR A 8 -13.80 -10.76 5.05
CA THR A 8 -12.90 -9.64 4.71
C THR A 8 -12.62 -8.73 5.92
N ILE A 9 -13.60 -8.49 6.81
CA ILE A 9 -13.43 -7.61 7.97
C ILE A 9 -13.10 -8.47 9.20
N GLY A 10 -11.83 -8.55 9.54
CA GLY A 10 -11.31 -9.28 10.69
C GLY A 10 -11.06 -8.41 11.92
N HIS A 11 -10.72 -9.06 13.03
CA HIS A 11 -10.35 -8.38 14.27
C HIS A 11 -9.14 -7.45 14.12
N LEU A 12 -8.23 -7.74 13.17
CA LEU A 12 -7.09 -6.89 12.90
C LEU A 12 -7.52 -5.55 12.27
N ASP A 13 -8.60 -5.52 11.47
CA ASP A 13 -9.13 -4.29 10.90
C ASP A 13 -9.64 -3.35 12.01
N LEU A 14 -10.23 -3.88 13.08
CA LEU A 14 -10.62 -3.06 14.24
C LEU A 14 -9.41 -2.37 14.89
N VAL A 15 -8.27 -3.06 14.97
CA VAL A 15 -7.04 -2.49 15.53
C VAL A 15 -6.59 -1.30 14.69
N ILE A 16 -6.56 -1.43 13.36
CA ILE A 16 -6.12 -0.32 12.50
C ILE A 16 -7.09 0.86 12.54
N TRP A 17 -8.41 0.60 12.64
CA TRP A 17 -9.41 1.65 12.77
C TRP A 17 -9.24 2.44 14.07
N ILE A 18 -8.97 1.75 15.18
CA ILE A 18 -8.67 2.40 16.46
C ILE A 18 -7.41 3.26 16.35
N LEU A 19 -6.37 2.78 15.68
CA LEU A 19 -5.13 3.54 15.48
C LEU A 19 -5.35 4.80 14.62
N VAL A 20 -6.17 4.72 13.57
CA VAL A 20 -6.53 5.88 12.72
C VAL A 20 -7.30 6.92 13.54
N LEU A 21 -8.32 6.49 14.29
CA LEU A 21 -9.07 7.37 15.18
C LEU A 21 -8.15 8.02 16.22
N ALA A 22 -7.28 7.23 16.85
CA ALA A 22 -6.33 7.71 17.85
C ALA A 22 -5.33 8.72 17.25
N PHE A 23 -4.86 8.51 16.02
CA PHE A 23 -3.97 9.43 15.34
C PHE A 23 -4.64 10.79 15.10
N PHE A 24 -5.81 10.82 14.46
CA PHE A 24 -6.48 12.07 14.12
C PHE A 24 -7.04 12.81 15.34
N CYS A 25 -7.70 12.10 16.25
CA CYS A 25 -8.22 12.70 17.49
C CYS A 25 -7.09 13.13 18.43
N GLY A 26 -6.01 12.34 18.50
CA GLY A 26 -4.81 12.68 19.26
C GLY A 26 -4.11 13.91 18.69
N SER A 27 -4.00 14.01 17.37
CA SER A 27 -3.48 15.21 16.70
C SER A 27 -4.34 16.44 16.99
N ALA A 28 -5.67 16.32 16.86
CA ALA A 28 -6.58 17.40 17.23
C ALA A 28 -6.38 17.85 18.68
N LEU A 29 -6.28 16.91 19.61
CA LEU A 29 -6.08 17.21 21.03
C LEU A 29 -4.74 17.91 21.29
N LEU A 30 -3.65 17.47 20.65
CA LEU A 30 -2.30 17.99 20.89
C LEU A 30 -2.03 19.32 20.18
N PHE A 31 -2.63 19.55 19.02
CA PHE A 31 -2.35 20.72 18.17
C PHE A 31 -3.53 21.71 18.09
N GLY A 32 -4.52 21.57 18.96
CA GLY A 32 -5.65 22.51 19.06
C GLY A 32 -6.62 22.44 17.88
N GLY A 33 -6.80 21.25 17.31
CA GLY A 33 -7.83 20.97 16.31
C GLY A 33 -9.21 20.70 16.93
N ASP A 34 -10.22 20.52 16.08
CA ASP A 34 -11.58 20.15 16.49
C ASP A 34 -11.70 18.63 16.58
N ILE A 35 -11.80 18.09 17.79
CA ILE A 35 -11.86 16.65 18.05
C ILE A 35 -13.09 15.99 17.39
N ASN A 36 -14.24 16.66 17.37
CA ASN A 36 -15.46 16.09 16.81
C ASN A 36 -15.36 15.99 15.28
N LEU A 37 -14.88 17.06 14.64
CA LEU A 37 -14.69 17.07 13.19
C LEU A 37 -13.52 16.17 12.78
N ALA A 38 -12.45 16.10 13.58
CA ALA A 38 -11.35 15.15 13.35
C ALA A 38 -11.82 13.70 13.47
N PHE A 39 -12.69 13.38 14.42
CA PHE A 39 -13.30 12.05 14.53
C PHE A 39 -14.14 11.71 13.29
N ILE A 40 -14.98 12.65 12.82
CA ILE A 40 -15.77 12.47 11.59
C ILE A 40 -14.86 12.26 10.38
N GLY A 41 -13.79 13.06 10.25
CA GLY A 41 -12.81 12.91 9.18
C GLY A 41 -12.10 11.56 9.22
N ALA A 42 -11.66 11.12 10.40
CA ALA A 42 -11.03 9.82 10.60
C ALA A 42 -11.98 8.65 10.28
N ALA A 43 -13.25 8.74 10.69
CA ALA A 43 -14.28 7.78 10.33
C ALA A 43 -14.50 7.72 8.81
N GLY A 44 -14.47 8.88 8.14
CA GLY A 44 -14.48 8.98 6.68
C GLY A 44 -13.29 8.27 6.04
N VAL A 45 -12.06 8.53 6.52
CA VAL A 45 -10.85 7.85 6.02
C VAL A 45 -10.96 6.33 6.18
N ILE A 46 -11.42 5.86 7.35
CA ILE A 46 -11.65 4.43 7.60
C ILE A 46 -12.65 3.86 6.60
N PHE A 47 -13.78 4.53 6.40
CA PHE A 47 -14.83 4.09 5.49
C PHE A 47 -14.34 3.97 4.04
N GLU A 48 -13.64 5.00 3.53
CA GLU A 48 -13.03 4.96 2.19
C GLU A 48 -12.04 3.79 2.08
N MET A 49 -11.17 3.59 3.08
CA MET A 49 -10.18 2.51 3.05
C MET A 49 -10.80 1.12 3.14
N VAL A 50 -11.94 0.95 3.83
CA VAL A 50 -12.70 -0.31 3.81
C VAL A 50 -13.21 -0.62 2.41
N LEU A 51 -13.76 0.38 1.70
CA LEU A 51 -14.25 0.20 0.34
C LEU A 51 -13.13 -0.11 -0.64
N ILE A 52 -11.98 0.57 -0.52
CA ILE A 52 -10.77 0.28 -1.31
C ILE A 52 -10.29 -1.15 -1.03
N ALA A 53 -10.15 -1.55 0.24
CA ALA A 53 -9.69 -2.88 0.61
C ALA A 53 -10.61 -3.97 0.05
N LEU A 54 -11.92 -3.80 0.17
CA LEU A 54 -12.92 -4.72 -0.37
C LEU A 54 -12.83 -4.84 -1.89
N ALA A 55 -12.65 -3.71 -2.60
CA ALA A 55 -12.45 -3.72 -4.04
C ALA A 55 -11.19 -4.50 -4.44
N ILE A 56 -10.07 -4.28 -3.75
CA ILE A 56 -8.81 -4.99 -3.99
C ILE A 56 -8.93 -6.48 -3.70
N GLU A 57 -9.57 -6.88 -2.60
CA GLU A 57 -9.78 -8.29 -2.30
C GLU A 57 -10.63 -8.99 -3.37
N ILE A 58 -11.66 -8.31 -3.90
CA ILE A 58 -12.43 -8.83 -5.03
C ILE A 58 -11.55 -8.97 -6.29
N ILE A 59 -10.70 -7.99 -6.59
CA ILE A 59 -9.79 -8.03 -7.75
C ILE A 59 -8.79 -9.18 -7.60
N ILE A 60 -8.20 -9.37 -6.41
CA ILE A 60 -7.29 -10.49 -6.12
C ILE A 60 -7.99 -11.83 -6.33
N GLU A 61 -9.19 -11.98 -5.76
CA GLU A 61 -9.98 -13.21 -5.90
C GLU A 61 -10.32 -13.48 -7.38
N CYS A 62 -10.59 -12.44 -8.18
CA CYS A 62 -10.81 -12.57 -9.62
C CYS A 62 -9.56 -13.01 -10.40
N LEU A 63 -8.36 -12.75 -9.88
CA LEU A 63 -7.08 -12.97 -10.55
C LEU A 63 -6.26 -14.12 -9.94
N LYS A 64 -6.79 -14.83 -8.93
CA LYS A 64 -6.01 -15.81 -8.15
C LYS A 64 -5.57 -17.07 -8.91
N LYS A 65 -6.24 -17.44 -10.01
CA LYS A 65 -5.84 -18.60 -10.86
C LYS A 65 -4.72 -18.26 -11.86
N THR A 66 -4.11 -17.08 -11.78
CA THR A 66 -3.04 -16.65 -12.71
C THR A 66 -1.67 -17.07 -12.17
N LYS A 67 -0.79 -17.63 -13.02
CA LYS A 67 0.56 -18.08 -12.64
C LYS A 67 1.41 -16.97 -12.00
N GLY A 68 2.17 -17.29 -10.96
CA GLY A 68 3.06 -16.33 -10.26
C GLY A 68 2.33 -15.49 -9.21
N ILE A 69 1.51 -16.14 -8.38
CA ILE A 69 0.61 -15.52 -7.40
C ILE A 69 1.33 -14.47 -6.56
N GLY A 70 2.51 -14.73 -5.99
CA GLY A 70 3.14 -13.72 -5.12
C GLY A 70 3.60 -12.46 -5.85
N THR A 71 4.07 -12.60 -7.10
CA THR A 71 4.42 -11.43 -7.94
C THR A 71 3.17 -10.68 -8.40
N ILE A 72 2.14 -11.39 -8.85
CA ILE A 72 0.89 -10.80 -9.34
C ILE A 72 0.14 -10.12 -8.19
N THR A 73 0.03 -10.78 -7.05
CA THR A 73 -0.57 -10.22 -5.84
C THR A 73 0.17 -8.96 -5.45
N GLY A 74 1.52 -8.95 -5.43
CA GLY A 74 2.29 -7.74 -5.13
C GLY A 74 2.06 -6.57 -6.10
N PHE A 75 1.67 -6.81 -7.36
CA PHE A 75 1.26 -5.72 -8.26
C PHE A 75 -0.17 -5.25 -8.00
N ILE A 76 -1.11 -6.19 -7.84
CA ILE A 76 -2.53 -5.88 -7.65
C ILE A 76 -2.77 -5.18 -6.31
N THR A 77 -2.08 -5.60 -5.26
CA THR A 77 -2.24 -5.05 -3.92
C THR A 77 -1.79 -3.61 -3.80
N ASN A 78 -0.98 -3.10 -4.73
CA ASN A 78 -0.60 -1.69 -4.83
C ASN A 78 -1.66 -0.82 -5.54
N GLY A 79 -2.82 -1.39 -5.89
CA GLY A 79 -3.95 -0.63 -6.42
C GLY A 79 -4.34 0.57 -5.55
N PRO A 80 -4.46 0.46 -4.21
CA PRO A 80 -4.72 1.58 -3.31
C PRO A 80 -3.68 2.69 -3.40
N GLU A 81 -2.38 2.35 -3.44
CA GLU A 81 -1.28 3.30 -3.59
C GLU A 81 -1.32 4.01 -4.94
N ALA A 82 -1.60 3.28 -6.02
CA ALA A 82 -1.73 3.84 -7.36
C ALA A 82 -2.90 4.84 -7.43
N VAL A 83 -4.00 4.54 -6.73
CA VAL A 83 -5.14 5.43 -6.59
C VAL A 83 -4.76 6.69 -5.81
N CYS A 84 -4.10 6.55 -4.66
CA CYS A 84 -3.61 7.70 -3.88
C CYS A 84 -2.68 8.60 -4.70
N LEU A 85 -1.77 8.00 -5.46
CA LEU A 85 -0.87 8.70 -6.37
C LEU A 85 -1.66 9.50 -7.41
N LEU A 86 -2.60 8.85 -8.11
CA LEU A 86 -3.39 9.50 -9.16
C LEU A 86 -4.17 10.70 -8.61
N VAL A 87 -4.79 10.53 -7.45
CA VAL A 87 -5.59 11.57 -6.79
C VAL A 87 -4.69 12.73 -6.38
N GLY A 88 -3.54 12.47 -5.77
CA GLY A 88 -2.58 13.52 -5.41
C GLY A 88 -2.03 14.28 -6.62
N LEU A 89 -1.79 13.58 -7.74
CA LEU A 89 -1.37 14.22 -9.00
C LEU A 89 -2.48 15.10 -9.59
N ILE A 90 -3.73 14.64 -9.57
CA ILE A 90 -4.90 15.43 -10.01
C ILE A 90 -5.08 16.68 -9.13
N ALA A 91 -4.84 16.54 -7.82
CA ALA A 91 -4.88 17.65 -6.87
C ALA A 91 -3.67 18.61 -6.97
N GLY A 92 -2.64 18.25 -7.74
CA GLY A 92 -1.41 19.04 -7.88
C GLY A 92 -0.47 18.98 -6.66
N ASP A 93 -0.71 18.07 -5.71
CA ASP A 93 0.12 17.89 -4.51
C ASP A 93 1.05 16.69 -4.68
N ILE A 94 2.22 16.94 -5.27
CA ILE A 94 3.23 15.89 -5.53
C ILE A 94 3.79 15.29 -4.24
N ILE A 95 3.84 16.06 -3.15
CA ILE A 95 4.33 15.56 -1.87
C ILE A 95 3.32 14.56 -1.34
N PHE A 96 2.03 14.90 -1.32
CA PHE A 96 0.98 13.97 -0.95
C PHE A 96 0.93 12.75 -1.87
N ALA A 97 0.98 12.95 -3.19
CA ALA A 97 0.93 11.89 -4.20
C ALA A 97 2.06 10.86 -4.02
N ALA A 98 3.29 11.33 -3.77
CA ALA A 98 4.44 10.46 -3.56
C ALA A 98 4.51 9.92 -2.12
N SER A 99 3.89 10.59 -1.13
CA SER A 99 4.02 10.19 0.28
C SER A 99 3.45 8.82 0.58
N THR A 100 2.33 8.45 -0.04
CA THR A 100 1.71 7.14 0.21
C THR A 100 2.56 5.98 -0.34
N PRO A 101 2.92 5.92 -1.64
CA PRO A 101 3.78 4.83 -2.13
C PRO A 101 5.15 4.78 -1.42
N LEU A 102 5.75 5.93 -1.14
CA LEU A 102 7.05 5.97 -0.47
C LEU A 102 6.96 5.58 1.01
N GLY A 103 5.85 5.91 1.69
CA GLY A 103 5.56 5.45 3.04
C GLY A 103 5.35 3.94 3.11
N SER A 104 4.65 3.37 2.13
CA SER A 104 4.40 1.92 2.03
C SER A 104 5.71 1.12 1.99
N ASN A 105 6.80 1.67 1.43
CA ASN A 105 8.12 1.02 1.47
C ASN A 105 8.70 0.81 2.87
N PHE A 106 8.29 1.60 3.86
CA PHE A 106 8.65 1.41 5.26
C PHE A 106 7.64 0.49 5.96
N MET A 107 6.37 0.67 5.65
CA MET A 107 5.29 -0.03 6.32
C MET A 107 5.24 -1.52 5.95
N ASN A 108 5.49 -1.84 4.69
CA ASN A 108 5.52 -3.21 4.18
C ASN A 108 6.52 -4.12 4.94
N PRO A 109 7.81 -3.73 5.13
CA PRO A 109 8.71 -4.47 6.01
C PRO A 109 8.17 -4.68 7.43
N ILE A 110 7.58 -3.64 8.03
CA ILE A 110 7.03 -3.70 9.40
C ILE A 110 5.87 -4.71 9.46
N LEU A 111 4.94 -4.61 8.50
CA LEU A 111 3.79 -5.50 8.39
C LEU A 111 4.21 -6.95 8.09
N LEU A 112 5.25 -7.17 7.27
CA LEU A 112 5.82 -8.51 7.07
C LEU A 112 6.36 -9.11 8.37
N ILE A 113 7.07 -8.32 9.16
CA ILE A 113 7.57 -8.74 10.49
C ILE A 113 6.39 -9.12 11.38
N ILE A 114 5.37 -8.28 11.47
CA ILE A 114 4.17 -8.53 12.28
C ILE A 114 3.46 -9.80 11.81
N ALA A 115 3.26 -9.97 10.50
CA ALA A 115 2.62 -11.16 9.93
C ALA A 115 3.42 -12.44 10.26
N ALA A 116 4.75 -12.38 10.13
CA ALA A 116 5.62 -13.50 10.46
C ALA A 116 5.63 -13.85 11.95
N LEU A 117 5.45 -12.86 12.84
CA LEU A 117 5.29 -13.08 14.27
C LEU A 117 3.92 -13.71 14.59
N ILE A 118 2.83 -13.18 14.02
CA ILE A 118 1.46 -13.71 14.19
C ILE A 118 1.40 -15.18 13.74
N CYS A 119 1.98 -15.48 12.58
CA CYS A 119 2.02 -16.85 12.04
C CYS A 119 3.08 -17.75 12.69
N ARG A 120 3.88 -17.24 13.65
CA ARG A 120 4.99 -17.96 14.31
C ARG A 120 6.04 -18.50 13.35
N GLN A 121 6.27 -17.80 12.23
CA GLN A 121 7.23 -18.20 11.20
C GLN A 121 8.43 -17.24 11.06
N PHE A 122 8.58 -16.27 11.96
CA PHE A 122 9.61 -15.23 11.91
C PHE A 122 10.99 -15.73 11.47
N LEU A 123 11.60 -16.67 12.19
CA LEU A 123 12.95 -17.17 11.87
C LEU A 123 13.03 -17.81 10.47
N LEU A 124 12.01 -18.59 10.09
CA LEU A 124 11.98 -19.28 8.81
C LEU A 124 11.78 -18.31 7.66
N THR A 125 10.87 -17.34 7.80
CA THR A 125 10.63 -16.30 6.81
C THR A 125 11.91 -15.51 6.54
N PHE A 126 12.59 -15.01 7.58
CA PHE A 126 13.81 -14.21 7.40
C PHE A 126 15.05 -15.02 7.00
N SER A 127 15.01 -16.35 7.11
CA SER A 127 16.02 -17.23 6.51
C SER A 127 15.79 -17.50 5.02
N THR A 128 14.57 -17.31 4.53
CA THR A 128 14.18 -17.57 3.13
C THR A 128 14.68 -16.43 2.23
N SER A 129 15.50 -16.74 1.23
CA SER A 129 16.06 -15.74 0.28
C SER A 129 16.67 -14.51 0.95
N ARG A 130 17.30 -14.71 2.13
CA ARG A 130 17.71 -13.66 3.06
C ARG A 130 18.43 -12.47 2.41
N LEU A 131 19.40 -12.74 1.55
CA LEU A 131 20.20 -11.69 0.91
C LEU A 131 19.33 -10.79 0.02
N TYR A 132 18.51 -11.40 -0.84
CA TYR A 132 17.58 -10.68 -1.71
C TYR A 132 16.58 -9.85 -0.90
N THR A 133 15.98 -10.46 0.14
CA THR A 133 15.01 -9.79 1.01
C THR A 133 15.62 -8.56 1.66
N ILE A 134 16.78 -8.70 2.32
CA ILE A 134 17.42 -7.58 3.02
C ILE A 134 17.82 -6.48 2.03
N ILE A 135 18.49 -6.83 0.92
CA ILE A 135 18.91 -5.84 -0.08
C ILE A 135 17.70 -5.09 -0.62
N THR A 136 16.61 -5.77 -0.97
CA THR A 136 15.44 -5.13 -1.57
C THR A 136 14.74 -4.21 -0.59
N LEU A 137 14.46 -4.66 0.65
CA LEU A 137 13.77 -3.85 1.65
C LEU A 137 14.60 -2.63 2.06
N VAL A 138 15.90 -2.81 2.28
CA VAL A 138 16.80 -1.72 2.68
C VAL A 138 16.96 -0.71 1.54
N THR A 139 17.20 -1.18 0.31
CA THR A 139 17.42 -0.29 -0.84
C THR A 139 16.15 0.51 -1.17
N THR A 140 14.98 -0.13 -1.18
CA THR A 140 13.70 0.55 -1.46
C THR A 140 13.32 1.55 -0.35
N ALA A 141 13.62 1.24 0.92
CA ALA A 141 13.47 2.19 2.02
C ALA A 141 14.44 3.38 1.91
N PHE A 142 15.71 3.15 1.54
CA PHE A 142 16.67 4.24 1.31
C PHE A 142 16.26 5.15 0.14
N MET A 143 15.75 4.59 -0.96
CA MET A 143 15.21 5.38 -2.06
C MET A 143 14.03 6.25 -1.63
N ALA A 144 13.15 5.68 -0.82
CA ALA A 144 11.98 6.38 -0.30
C ALA A 144 12.36 7.49 0.69
N ALA A 145 13.25 7.23 1.65
CA ALA A 145 13.80 8.27 2.53
C ALA A 145 14.54 9.35 1.73
N GLY A 146 15.36 8.93 0.77
CA GLY A 146 16.16 9.82 -0.07
C GLY A 146 15.31 10.84 -0.81
N PHE A 147 14.12 10.46 -1.26
CA PHE A 147 13.18 11.38 -1.91
C PHE A 147 12.87 12.61 -1.06
N PHE A 148 12.55 12.43 0.23
CA PHE A 148 12.19 13.54 1.12
C PHE A 148 13.38 14.42 1.53
N LEU A 149 14.61 13.91 1.39
CA LEU A 149 15.84 14.62 1.73
C LEU A 149 16.44 15.36 0.53
N LEU A 150 16.03 15.02 -0.70
CA LEU A 150 16.60 15.57 -1.91
C LEU A 150 15.93 16.90 -2.30
N PRO A 151 16.71 17.92 -2.69
CA PRO A 151 16.16 19.11 -3.33
C PRO A 151 15.53 18.73 -4.68
N ARG A 152 14.47 19.48 -5.06
CA ARG A 152 13.70 19.25 -6.29
C ARG A 152 14.55 19.20 -7.57
N THR A 153 15.68 19.92 -7.59
CA THR A 153 16.64 19.93 -8.71
C THR A 153 17.27 18.56 -8.98
N LEU A 154 17.31 17.68 -7.98
CA LEU A 154 17.87 16.34 -8.08
C LEU A 154 16.81 15.25 -8.38
N TYR A 155 15.54 15.62 -8.55
CA TYR A 155 14.49 14.66 -8.88
C TYR A 155 14.74 13.87 -10.18
N PRO A 156 15.29 14.45 -11.27
CA PRO A 156 15.66 13.67 -12.45
C PRO A 156 16.73 12.61 -12.18
N ILE A 157 17.70 12.92 -11.30
CA ILE A 157 18.76 11.99 -10.90
C ILE A 157 18.18 10.89 -10.02
N TRP A 158 17.31 11.25 -9.08
CA TRP A 158 16.56 10.28 -8.27
C TRP A 158 15.77 9.33 -9.17
N LEU A 159 15.04 9.86 -10.15
CA LEU A 159 14.24 9.08 -11.10
C LEU A 159 15.10 8.06 -11.87
N LEU A 160 16.25 8.49 -12.41
CA LEU A 160 17.17 7.60 -13.10
C LEU A 160 17.70 6.49 -12.18
N MET A 161 18.11 6.86 -10.97
CA MET A 161 18.65 5.93 -9.98
C MET A 161 17.59 4.89 -9.56
N VAL A 162 16.38 5.34 -9.25
CA VAL A 162 15.31 4.41 -8.85
C VAL A 162 14.92 3.51 -10.01
N SER A 163 14.81 4.01 -11.24
CA SER A 163 14.52 3.16 -12.41
C SER A 163 15.56 2.07 -12.60
N VAL A 164 16.85 2.43 -12.64
CA VAL A 164 17.92 1.44 -12.86
C VAL A 164 17.96 0.40 -11.74
N VAL A 165 18.03 0.83 -10.48
CA VAL A 165 18.24 -0.09 -9.37
C VAL A 165 17.00 -0.94 -9.11
N SER A 166 15.79 -0.38 -9.16
CA SER A 166 14.55 -1.16 -8.93
C SER A 166 14.30 -2.18 -10.04
N ILE A 167 14.64 -1.88 -11.30
CA ILE A 167 14.60 -2.83 -12.41
C ILE A 167 15.56 -4.00 -12.13
N LEU A 168 16.80 -3.73 -11.70
CA LEU A 168 17.75 -4.77 -11.33
C LEU A 168 17.22 -5.64 -10.20
N LEU A 169 16.69 -5.04 -9.13
CA LEU A 169 16.09 -5.79 -8.02
C LEU A 169 14.95 -6.70 -8.51
N PHE A 170 14.08 -6.19 -9.39
CA PHE A 170 12.98 -6.98 -9.95
C PHE A 170 13.47 -8.18 -10.77
N PHE A 171 14.50 -8.00 -11.59
CA PHE A 171 15.07 -9.08 -12.41
C PHE A 171 15.81 -10.14 -11.59
N PHE A 172 16.48 -9.75 -10.51
CA PHE A 172 17.19 -10.66 -9.62
C PHE A 172 16.29 -11.34 -8.58
N ARG A 173 14.97 -11.13 -8.64
CA ARG A 173 14.05 -11.78 -7.71
C ARG A 173 14.11 -13.31 -7.81
N PRO A 174 14.07 -14.03 -6.69
CA PRO A 174 14.00 -15.48 -6.70
C PRO A 174 12.74 -15.95 -7.42
N LYS A 175 12.85 -17.04 -8.18
CA LYS A 175 11.70 -17.65 -8.87
C LYS A 175 10.83 -18.39 -7.87
N GLU A 176 9.53 -18.17 -7.94
CA GLU A 176 8.55 -18.99 -7.22
C GLU A 176 8.52 -20.39 -7.84
N GLN A 177 8.36 -21.41 -7.00
CA GLN A 177 7.96 -22.73 -7.47
C GLN A 177 6.47 -22.67 -7.79
N ASP A 178 6.06 -23.21 -8.95
CA ASP A 178 4.66 -23.32 -9.33
C ASP A 178 3.98 -24.24 -8.29
N HIS A 179 3.27 -23.64 -7.34
CA HIS A 179 2.32 -24.38 -6.51
C HIS A 179 1.08 -24.60 -7.37
N GLY A 180 0.87 -25.86 -7.75
CA GLY A 180 -0.21 -26.32 -8.61
C GLY A 180 -1.57 -25.75 -8.22
N GLU A 181 -2.26 -25.32 -9.26
CA GLU A 181 -3.59 -24.74 -9.34
C GLU A 181 -4.66 -25.72 -8.83
N ASP A 182 -5.24 -25.48 -7.66
CA ASP A 182 -6.49 -26.14 -7.22
C ASP A 182 -7.29 -25.22 -6.26
N GLU A 183 -7.28 -23.91 -6.49
CA GLU A 183 -8.15 -22.99 -5.75
C GLU A 183 -9.38 -22.57 -6.56
N ASP A 184 -10.53 -23.11 -6.24
CA ASP A 184 -11.79 -22.67 -6.83
C ASP A 184 -12.14 -21.23 -6.44
N TYR A 185 -12.69 -20.50 -7.42
CA TYR A 185 -13.18 -19.14 -7.18
C TYR A 185 -14.33 -19.14 -6.18
N SER A 186 -14.29 -18.22 -5.22
CA SER A 186 -15.34 -18.04 -4.22
C SER A 186 -16.61 -17.42 -4.83
N PHE A 187 -16.50 -16.83 -6.02
CA PHE A 187 -17.60 -16.26 -6.81
C PHE A 187 -17.19 -16.13 -8.29
N ASN A 188 -18.16 -15.83 -9.16
CA ASN A 188 -17.88 -15.67 -10.59
C ASN A 188 -17.06 -14.39 -10.85
N PRO A 189 -15.81 -14.48 -11.33
CA PRO A 189 -14.91 -13.33 -11.44
C PRO A 189 -15.39 -12.31 -12.49
N THR A 190 -16.03 -12.77 -13.57
CA THR A 190 -16.48 -11.92 -14.68
C THR A 190 -17.49 -10.85 -14.24
N PHE A 191 -18.35 -11.17 -13.27
CA PHE A 191 -19.39 -10.25 -12.80
C PHE A 191 -18.89 -9.24 -11.76
N TRP A 192 -17.77 -9.52 -11.08
CA TRP A 192 -17.33 -8.75 -9.92
C TRP A 192 -16.08 -7.92 -10.15
N LEU A 193 -15.29 -8.24 -11.19
CA LEU A 193 -14.10 -7.47 -11.54
C LEU A 193 -14.45 -6.01 -11.91
N LEU A 194 -15.43 -5.79 -12.78
CA LEU A 194 -15.80 -4.44 -13.22
C LEU A 194 -16.39 -3.60 -12.07
N PRO A 195 -17.37 -4.10 -11.26
CA PRO A 195 -17.82 -3.38 -10.08
C PRO A 195 -16.69 -3.02 -9.10
N ALA A 196 -15.75 -3.94 -8.85
CA ALA A 196 -14.63 -3.66 -7.96
C ALA A 196 -13.72 -2.55 -8.48
N ILE A 197 -13.40 -2.55 -9.78
CA ILE A 197 -12.63 -1.46 -10.40
C ILE A 197 -13.38 -0.12 -10.30
N ILE A 198 -14.69 -0.11 -10.55
CA ILE A 198 -15.51 1.11 -10.43
C ILE A 198 -15.51 1.62 -8.99
N THR A 199 -15.72 0.73 -8.00
CA THR A 199 -15.66 1.10 -6.58
C THR A 199 -14.29 1.67 -6.22
N LEU A 200 -13.20 1.00 -6.61
CA LEU A 200 -11.83 1.46 -6.36
C LEU A 200 -11.60 2.88 -6.91
N MET A 201 -12.06 3.15 -8.14
CA MET A 201 -11.90 4.46 -8.77
C MET A 201 -12.74 5.55 -8.10
N ILE A 202 -14.01 5.26 -7.76
CA ILE A 202 -14.91 6.23 -7.11
C ILE A 202 -14.41 6.57 -5.71
N THR A 203 -14.15 5.55 -4.89
CA THR A 203 -13.63 5.70 -3.53
C THR A 203 -12.27 6.39 -3.54
N GLY A 204 -11.42 6.04 -4.52
CA GLY A 204 -10.19 6.75 -4.79
C GLY A 204 -10.37 8.25 -4.97
N TYR A 205 -11.28 8.66 -5.86
CA TYR A 205 -11.57 10.07 -6.12
C TYR A 205 -11.98 10.85 -4.86
N PHE A 206 -12.75 10.24 -3.95
CA PHE A 206 -13.20 10.88 -2.72
C PHE A 206 -12.16 10.90 -1.60
N LEU A 207 -11.06 10.15 -1.75
CA LEU A 207 -10.04 10.03 -0.70
C LEU A 207 -9.36 11.36 -0.36
N ASP A 208 -8.92 12.18 -1.33
CA ASP A 208 -8.25 13.45 -1.02
C ASP A 208 -9.17 14.46 -0.32
N PRO A 209 -10.43 14.70 -0.75
CA PRO A 209 -11.35 15.55 0.01
C PRO A 209 -11.55 15.08 1.46
N VAL A 210 -11.71 13.77 1.67
CA VAL A 210 -11.89 13.18 3.01
C VAL A 210 -10.63 13.34 3.87
N VAL A 211 -9.45 13.06 3.29
CA VAL A 211 -8.15 13.24 3.97
C VAL A 211 -7.87 14.72 4.23
N THR A 212 -8.23 15.61 3.32
CA THR A 212 -8.11 17.07 3.49
C THR A 212 -8.95 17.55 4.65
N PHE A 213 -10.19 17.09 4.74
CA PHE A 213 -11.09 17.40 5.84
C PHE A 213 -10.50 16.91 7.18
N ALA A 214 -10.06 15.65 7.23
CA ALA A 214 -9.43 15.08 8.41
C ALA A 214 -8.16 15.84 8.82
N ALA A 215 -7.29 16.19 7.86
CA ALA A 215 -6.07 16.96 8.08
C ALA A 215 -6.37 18.36 8.64
N THR A 216 -7.34 19.06 8.05
CA THR A 216 -7.73 20.42 8.43
C THR A 216 -8.22 20.48 9.87
N HIS A 217 -9.04 19.52 10.29
CA HIS A 217 -9.62 19.53 11.63
C HIS A 217 -8.74 18.88 12.70
N SER A 218 -7.82 17.99 12.31
CA SER A 218 -6.84 17.40 13.23
C SER A 218 -5.54 18.20 13.36
N HIS A 219 -5.32 19.19 12.48
CA HIS A 219 -4.05 19.87 12.28
C HIS A 219 -2.87 18.93 11.99
N ALA A 220 -3.14 17.70 11.55
CA ALA A 220 -2.09 16.77 11.13
C ALA A 220 -1.58 17.16 9.72
N PRO A 221 -0.25 17.25 9.50
CA PRO A 221 0.28 17.56 8.18
C PRO A 221 -0.10 16.49 7.15
N LYS A 222 -0.61 16.88 5.97
CA LYS A 222 -0.99 15.97 4.88
C LYS A 222 0.10 14.98 4.50
N GLY A 223 1.36 15.42 4.43
CA GLY A 223 2.49 14.52 4.14
C GLY A 223 2.68 13.43 5.19
N VAL A 224 2.49 13.73 6.48
CA VAL A 224 2.54 12.74 7.57
C VAL A 224 1.35 11.78 7.47
N ILE A 225 0.15 12.30 7.17
CA ILE A 225 -1.02 11.46 6.94
C ILE A 225 -0.76 10.49 5.77
N GLY A 226 -0.24 10.97 4.64
CA GLY A 226 0.12 10.13 3.49
C GLY A 226 1.16 9.07 3.85
N PHE A 227 2.27 9.49 4.46
CA PHE A 227 3.41 8.62 4.76
C PHE A 227 3.15 7.60 5.87
N VAL A 228 2.31 7.94 6.86
CA VAL A 228 2.04 7.06 8.02
C VAL A 228 0.67 6.42 7.88
N VAL A 229 -0.39 7.22 7.88
CA VAL A 229 -1.76 6.71 7.98
C VAL A 229 -2.18 6.02 6.69
N LEU A 230 -2.09 6.71 5.56
CA LEU A 230 -2.50 6.14 4.27
C LEU A 230 -1.59 4.98 3.88
N ALA A 231 -0.26 5.13 3.97
CA ALA A 231 0.66 4.03 3.72
C ALA A 231 0.32 2.76 4.54
N THR A 232 -0.04 2.90 5.82
CA THR A 232 -0.46 1.73 6.62
C THR A 232 -1.76 1.11 6.12
N LEU A 233 -2.74 1.94 5.78
CA LEU A 233 -4.03 1.48 5.31
C LEU A 233 -3.96 0.87 3.89
N THR A 234 -3.12 1.43 3.01
CA THR A 234 -2.93 0.95 1.64
C THR A 234 -2.10 -0.32 1.59
N SER A 235 -1.11 -0.48 2.48
CA SER A 235 -0.35 -1.72 2.68
C SER A 235 -1.14 -2.84 3.40
N TRP A 236 -2.34 -2.55 3.88
CA TRP A 236 -3.12 -3.50 4.68
C TRP A 236 -3.58 -4.76 3.92
N PRO A 237 -4.03 -4.70 2.65
CA PRO A 237 -4.29 -5.89 1.84
C PRO A 237 -3.05 -6.78 1.68
N GLU A 238 -1.86 -6.18 1.60
CA GLU A 238 -0.58 -6.90 1.48
C GLU A 238 -0.25 -7.65 2.76
N PHE A 239 -0.51 -7.03 3.90
CA PHE A 239 -0.39 -7.66 5.21
C PHE A 239 -1.32 -8.87 5.35
N LYS A 240 -2.60 -8.74 4.97
CA LYS A 240 -3.55 -9.88 4.98
C LYS A 240 -3.09 -11.02 4.08
N SER A 241 -2.67 -10.69 2.86
CA SER A 241 -2.08 -11.66 1.93
C SER A 241 -0.86 -12.37 2.53
N CYS A 242 0.04 -11.64 3.20
CA CYS A 242 1.18 -12.21 3.89
C CYS A 242 0.77 -13.18 5.00
N ILE A 243 -0.23 -12.84 5.82
CA ILE A 243 -0.74 -13.75 6.86
C ILE A 243 -1.22 -15.07 6.24
N VAL A 244 -1.98 -15.00 5.15
CA VAL A 244 -2.51 -16.19 4.46
C VAL A 244 -1.37 -17.03 3.88
N LEU A 245 -0.43 -16.42 3.16
CA LEU A 245 0.71 -17.10 2.55
C LEU A 245 1.63 -17.74 3.60
N LEU A 246 1.93 -17.01 4.68
CA LEU A 246 2.74 -17.52 5.78
C LEU A 246 2.00 -18.63 6.54
N GLY A 247 0.70 -18.49 6.78
CA GLY A 247 -0.13 -19.54 7.38
C GLY A 247 -0.07 -20.87 6.61
N ARG A 248 0.08 -20.79 5.28
CA ARG A 248 0.26 -21.96 4.39
C ARG A 248 1.70 -22.44 4.25
N GLY A 249 2.67 -21.75 4.86
CA GLY A 249 4.10 -22.07 4.76
C GLY A 249 4.78 -21.56 3.48
N ASN A 250 4.07 -20.78 2.65
CA ASN A 250 4.57 -20.20 1.39
C ASN A 250 5.39 -18.94 1.64
N ARG A 251 6.51 -19.09 2.36
CA ARG A 251 7.36 -17.98 2.84
C ARG A 251 7.93 -17.14 1.71
N LEU A 252 8.38 -17.79 0.64
CA LEU A 252 8.94 -17.08 -0.51
C LEU A 252 7.88 -16.18 -1.17
N ALA A 253 6.65 -16.67 -1.31
CA ALA A 253 5.55 -15.88 -1.87
C ALA A 253 5.19 -14.68 -0.97
N ALA A 254 5.18 -14.86 0.36
CA ALA A 254 4.96 -13.75 1.28
C ALA A 254 6.06 -12.68 1.19
N ILE A 255 7.33 -13.09 1.06
CA ILE A 255 8.46 -12.17 0.85
C ILE A 255 8.34 -11.46 -0.50
N LEU A 256 7.96 -12.19 -1.55
CA LEU A 256 7.81 -11.63 -2.89
C LEU A 256 6.63 -10.66 -2.98
N ASN A 257 5.52 -10.94 -2.31
CA ASN A 257 4.39 -10.02 -2.16
C ASN A 257 4.88 -8.64 -1.68
N ILE A 258 5.72 -8.62 -0.64
CA ILE A 258 6.24 -7.39 -0.03
C ILE A 258 7.38 -6.75 -0.84
N THR A 259 8.34 -7.55 -1.31
CA THR A 259 9.50 -7.01 -2.04
C THR A 259 9.13 -6.51 -3.44
N VAL A 260 8.25 -7.22 -4.15
CA VAL A 260 7.68 -6.75 -5.43
C VAL A 260 6.78 -5.54 -5.18
N SER A 261 6.04 -5.52 -4.07
CA SER A 261 5.26 -4.34 -3.72
C SER A 261 6.12 -3.10 -3.50
N ASN A 262 7.19 -3.20 -2.70
CA ASN A 262 8.12 -2.08 -2.51
C ASN A 262 8.75 -1.59 -3.82
N ILE A 263 9.10 -2.51 -4.73
CA ILE A 263 9.60 -2.15 -6.07
C ILE A 263 8.52 -1.39 -6.84
N THR A 264 7.28 -1.88 -6.82
CA THR A 264 6.14 -1.26 -7.51
C THR A 264 5.83 0.12 -6.95
N ASN A 265 5.91 0.29 -5.63
CA ASN A 265 5.74 1.57 -4.96
C ASN A 265 6.82 2.60 -5.33
N ILE A 266 8.07 2.15 -5.49
CA ILE A 266 9.12 2.99 -6.09
C ILE A 266 8.77 3.38 -7.53
N TRP A 267 8.24 2.45 -8.34
CA TRP A 267 7.83 2.75 -9.71
C TRP A 267 6.66 3.74 -9.75
N LEU A 268 5.66 3.58 -8.89
CA LEU A 268 4.53 4.50 -8.76
C LEU A 268 5.01 5.91 -8.41
N ALA A 269 5.87 6.04 -7.38
CA ALA A 269 6.48 7.32 -7.05
C ALA A 269 7.31 7.89 -8.22
N GLY A 270 8.09 7.04 -8.90
CA GLY A 270 8.84 7.41 -10.10
C GLY A 270 7.96 7.95 -11.23
N ILE A 271 6.83 7.29 -11.51
CA ILE A 271 5.83 7.73 -12.50
C ILE A 271 5.23 9.08 -12.09
N GLY A 272 4.89 9.26 -10.81
CA GLY A 272 4.39 10.52 -10.28
C GLY A 272 5.37 11.68 -10.50
N ILE A 273 6.65 11.43 -10.22
CA ILE A 273 7.70 12.43 -10.44
C ILE A 273 7.94 12.68 -11.92
N ALA A 274 7.92 11.65 -12.77
CA ALA A 274 8.02 11.84 -14.22
C ALA A 274 6.85 12.69 -14.75
N ALA A 275 5.62 12.42 -14.32
CA ALA A 275 4.44 13.21 -14.68
C ALA A 275 4.54 14.67 -14.20
N TYR A 276 5.01 14.88 -12.97
CA TYR A 276 5.28 16.22 -12.43
C TYR A 276 6.32 16.98 -13.26
N LEU A 277 7.43 16.34 -13.62
CA LEU A 277 8.49 16.98 -14.42
C LEU A 277 8.03 17.31 -15.85
N VAL A 278 7.24 16.44 -16.48
CA VAL A 278 6.72 16.64 -17.84
C VAL A 278 5.62 17.70 -17.90
N SER A 279 4.73 17.72 -16.90
CA SER A 279 3.64 18.70 -16.85
C SER A 279 4.11 20.15 -16.68
N GLY A 280 5.39 20.36 -16.34
CA GLY A 280 5.95 21.70 -16.16
C GLY A 280 5.26 22.48 -15.02
N ALA A 281 4.62 21.77 -14.09
CA ALA A 281 3.87 22.33 -12.98
C ALA A 281 4.78 23.22 -12.11
N LYS A 282 4.75 24.52 -12.39
CA LYS A 282 5.36 25.57 -11.59
C LYS A 282 4.49 25.80 -10.35
N TYR A 283 4.73 25.01 -9.30
CA TYR A 283 4.22 25.31 -7.95
C TYR A 283 5.38 25.36 -6.96
#